data_AF-A0A7V4L8D2-F1
#
_entry.id   AF-A0A7V4L8D2-F1
#
_cell.length_a   1.000
_cell.length_b   1.000
_cell.length_c   1.000
_cell.angle_alpha   90.00
_cell.angle_beta   90.00
_cell.angle_gamma   90.00
#
_symmetry.space_group_name_H-M   'P 1'
#
loop_
_entity.id
_entity.type
_entity.pdbx_description
1 polymer ?
#
loop_
_entity_poly.entity_id
_entity_poly.type
_entity_poly.pdbx_seq_one_letter_code
_entity_poly.pdbx_strand_id
1 'polypeptide(L)'
;MAKSTAKKRAKSRQFAQLRGKISETSTPKDKIPTGGEKVVQCLEREGVEVIFGLPGGAAIPLFDALIGSKIKLIRVRHEQGATHMADGYARATGKPGVVLVTSGPGATNTITGLYTALMDSVPMVVITAQV
;
A
#
# COMPACT_ATOMS: atom_id res chain seq x y z
N MET A 1 52.85 -33.41 8.98
CA MET A 1 52.07 -32.15 8.98
C MET A 1 51.15 -31.93 7.74
N ALA A 2 50.85 -32.95 6.90
CA ALA A 2 50.07 -32.73 5.66
C ALA A 2 48.56 -33.06 5.71
N LYS A 3 48.06 -33.73 6.76
CA LYS A 3 46.64 -34.18 6.84
C LYS A 3 45.65 -33.10 7.34
N SER A 4 46.15 -32.00 7.92
CA SER A 4 45.31 -30.92 8.48
C SER A 4 44.75 -29.98 7.40
N THR A 5 45.55 -29.70 6.36
CA THR A 5 45.25 -28.74 5.30
C THR A 5 44.14 -29.23 4.35
N ALA A 6 44.08 -30.54 4.08
CA ALA A 6 43.05 -31.15 3.22
C ALA A 6 41.63 -31.08 3.84
N LYS A 7 41.52 -31.29 5.16
CA LYS A 7 40.23 -31.27 5.88
C LYS A 7 39.64 -29.85 5.96
N LYS A 8 40.51 -28.84 6.03
CA LYS A 8 40.12 -27.41 6.01
C LYS A 8 39.57 -26.99 4.65
N ARG A 9 40.16 -27.49 3.56
CA ARG A 9 39.74 -27.22 2.16
C ARG A 9 38.44 -27.93 1.78
N ALA A 10 38.20 -29.12 2.33
CA ALA A 10 36.94 -29.85 2.17
C ALA A 10 35.78 -29.13 2.88
N LYS A 11 35.98 -28.69 4.14
CA LYS A 11 34.98 -27.88 4.86
C LYS A 11 34.70 -26.55 4.17
N SER A 12 35.72 -25.83 3.67
CA SER A 12 35.50 -24.56 2.98
C SER A 12 34.70 -24.71 1.68
N ARG A 13 34.90 -25.82 0.95
CA ARG A 13 34.09 -26.16 -0.23
C ARG A 13 32.65 -26.54 0.14
N GLN A 14 32.46 -27.28 1.24
CA GLN A 14 31.14 -27.63 1.74
C GLN A 14 30.36 -26.38 2.21
N PHE A 15 31.01 -25.44 2.91
CA PHE A 15 30.43 -24.15 3.28
C PHE A 15 30.14 -23.25 2.07
N ALA A 16 30.98 -23.28 1.02
CA ALA A 16 30.71 -22.56 -0.22
C ALA A 16 29.50 -23.14 -0.98
N GLN A 17 29.36 -24.47 -1.01
CA GLN A 17 28.17 -25.14 -1.56
C GLN A 17 26.90 -24.88 -0.75
N LEU A 18 26.99 -24.80 0.58
CA LEU A 18 25.87 -24.38 1.42
C LEU A 18 25.47 -22.92 1.15
N ARG A 19 26.43 -22.01 0.97
CA ARG A 19 26.14 -20.61 0.59
C ARG A 19 25.45 -20.50 -0.78
N GLY A 20 25.83 -21.34 -1.74
CA GLY A 20 25.16 -21.43 -3.04
C GLY A 20 23.69 -21.87 -2.91
N LYS A 21 23.41 -22.86 -2.06
CA LYS A 21 22.04 -23.35 -1.82
C LYS A 21 21.14 -22.39 -1.03
N ILE A 22 21.72 -21.54 -0.18
CA ILE A 22 20.95 -20.51 0.57
C ILE A 22 20.57 -19.34 -0.35
N SER A 23 21.27 -19.13 -1.47
CA SER A 23 20.93 -18.12 -2.46
C SER A 23 19.80 -18.55 -3.42
N GLU A 24 19.37 -19.81 -3.38
CA GLU A 24 18.33 -20.38 -4.25
C GLU A 24 16.95 -20.51 -3.56
N THR A 25 16.75 -19.92 -2.38
CA THR A 25 15.39 -19.74 -1.86
C THR A 25 14.74 -18.57 -2.59
N SER A 26 14.05 -18.92 -3.68
CA SER A 26 13.03 -18.19 -4.41
C SER A 26 13.33 -16.72 -4.80
N THR A 27 13.50 -16.52 -6.11
CA THR A 27 13.17 -15.24 -6.75
C THR A 27 11.80 -14.71 -6.27
N PRO A 28 11.59 -13.39 -6.10
CA PRO A 28 10.36 -12.81 -5.50
C PRO A 28 9.06 -13.01 -6.31
N LYS A 29 9.07 -13.82 -7.38
CA LYS A 29 7.94 -14.00 -8.30
C LYS A 29 6.81 -14.86 -7.73
N ASP A 30 7.04 -15.61 -6.65
CA ASP A 30 6.07 -16.53 -6.06
C ASP A 30 5.35 -15.99 -4.82
N LYS A 31 5.53 -14.70 -4.48
CA LYS A 31 4.82 -14.10 -3.33
C LYS A 31 3.35 -13.84 -3.71
N ILE A 32 2.42 -14.50 -3.02
CA ILE A 32 0.99 -14.22 -3.14
C ILE A 32 0.76 -12.77 -2.71
N PRO A 33 0.16 -11.91 -3.58
CA PRO A 33 -0.02 -10.52 -3.23
C PRO A 33 -0.99 -10.35 -2.06
N THR A 34 -0.70 -9.40 -1.18
CA THR A 34 -1.59 -9.07 -0.06
C THR A 34 -2.90 -8.44 -0.57
N GLY A 35 -3.93 -8.45 0.28
CA GLY A 35 -5.19 -7.76 -0.05
C GLY A 35 -4.97 -6.28 -0.35
N GLY A 36 -4.09 -5.61 0.40
CA GLY A 36 -3.73 -4.21 0.17
C GLY A 36 -3.08 -4.00 -1.20
N GLU A 37 -2.11 -4.85 -1.56
CA GLU A 37 -1.45 -4.82 -2.87
C GLU A 37 -2.47 -5.05 -4.01
N LYS A 38 -3.46 -5.92 -3.82
CA LYS A 38 -4.53 -6.13 -4.80
C LYS A 38 -5.48 -4.94 -4.94
N VAL A 39 -5.84 -4.29 -3.84
CA VAL A 39 -6.65 -3.06 -3.88
C VAL A 39 -5.90 -1.95 -4.63
N VAL A 40 -4.62 -1.73 -4.32
CA VAL A 40 -3.80 -0.72 -5.01
C VAL A 40 -3.66 -1.04 -6.49
N GLN A 41 -3.39 -2.30 -6.87
CA GLN A 41 -3.35 -2.73 -8.28
C GLN A 41 -4.68 -2.48 -9.01
N CYS A 42 -5.81 -2.64 -8.31
CA CYS A 42 -7.13 -2.35 -8.87
C CYS A 42 -7.29 -0.84 -9.13
N LEU A 43 -6.96 0.00 -8.14
CA LEU A 43 -7.04 1.46 -8.27
C LEU A 43 -6.12 1.99 -9.40
N GLU A 44 -4.93 1.41 -9.55
CA GLU A 44 -4.03 1.76 -10.67
C GLU A 44 -4.66 1.41 -12.04
N ARG A 45 -5.36 0.27 -12.15
CA ARG A 45 -6.06 -0.13 -13.39
C ARG A 45 -7.25 0.77 -13.71
N GLU A 46 -7.95 1.25 -12.69
CA GLU A 46 -9.02 2.24 -12.81
C GLU A 46 -8.50 3.66 -13.09
N GLY A 47 -7.18 3.84 -13.23
CA GLY A 47 -6.56 5.13 -13.56
C GLY A 47 -6.56 6.12 -12.42
N VAL A 48 -6.64 5.66 -11.17
CA VAL A 48 -6.48 6.54 -10.00
C VAL A 48 -5.05 7.06 -9.96
N GLU A 49 -4.90 8.38 -9.88
CA GLU A 49 -3.59 9.04 -9.83
C GLU A 49 -3.26 9.60 -8.44
N VAL A 50 -4.29 9.94 -7.66
CA VAL A 50 -4.16 10.63 -6.38
C VAL A 50 -5.11 10.00 -5.37
N ILE A 51 -4.59 9.75 -4.16
CA ILE A 51 -5.37 9.36 -2.99
C ILE A 51 -5.15 10.39 -1.89
N PHE A 52 -6.23 10.84 -1.26
CA PHE A 52 -6.19 11.71 -0.09
C PHE A 52 -6.41 10.86 1.17
N GLY A 53 -5.55 10.97 2.18
CA GLY A 53 -5.70 10.07 3.32
C GLY A 53 -4.90 10.42 4.56
N LEU A 54 -5.33 9.81 5.67
CA LEU A 54 -4.64 9.83 6.95
C LEU A 54 -4.44 8.39 7.44
N PRO A 55 -3.19 7.93 7.64
CA PRO A 55 -2.92 6.57 8.07
C PRO A 55 -3.35 6.32 9.51
N GLY A 56 -3.75 5.08 9.79
CA GLY A 56 -4.07 4.58 11.12
C GLY A 56 -4.03 3.05 11.17
N GLY A 57 -4.06 2.47 12.37
CA GLY A 57 -3.71 1.08 12.65
C GLY A 57 -4.32 0.05 11.69
N ALA A 58 -5.65 0.06 11.53
CA ALA A 58 -6.34 -0.89 10.66
C ALA A 58 -5.99 -0.72 9.17
N ALA A 59 -5.60 0.49 8.74
CA ALA A 59 -5.30 0.79 7.35
C ALA A 59 -3.83 0.61 6.97
N ILE A 60 -2.94 0.33 7.93
CA ILE A 60 -1.49 0.21 7.68
C ILE A 60 -1.17 -0.67 6.46
N PRO A 61 -1.79 -1.86 6.27
CA PRO A 61 -1.49 -2.69 5.10
C PRO A 61 -1.83 -2.04 3.75
N LEU A 62 -2.86 -1.18 3.69
CA LEU A 62 -3.22 -0.43 2.47
C LEU A 62 -2.23 0.72 2.22
N PHE A 63 -1.82 1.42 3.28
CA PHE A 63 -0.81 2.48 3.17
C PHE A 63 0.57 1.93 2.80
N ASP A 64 0.93 0.74 3.33
CA ASP A 64 2.17 0.04 2.97
C ASP A 64 2.15 -0.37 1.50
N ALA A 65 1.02 -0.88 0.99
CA ALA A 65 0.86 -1.24 -0.41
C ALA A 65 0.96 -0.05 -1.39
N LEU A 66 0.77 1.19 -0.92
CA LEU A 66 0.99 2.39 -1.74
C LEU A 66 2.48 2.74 -1.89
N ILE A 67 3.37 2.16 -1.08
CA ILE A 67 4.82 2.38 -1.19
C ILE A 67 5.30 1.74 -2.49
N GLY A 68 5.78 2.58 -3.41
CA GLY A 68 6.23 2.16 -4.74
C GLY A 68 5.12 2.13 -5.81
N SER A 69 3.88 2.43 -5.45
CA SER A 69 2.81 2.69 -6.42
C SER A 69 3.06 4.00 -7.16
N LYS A 70 2.48 4.13 -8.37
CA LYS A 70 2.45 5.40 -9.10
C LYS A 70 1.39 6.36 -8.54
N ILE A 71 0.48 5.87 -7.71
CA ILE A 71 -0.54 6.67 -7.05
C ILE A 71 0.12 7.62 -6.05
N LYS A 72 -0.14 8.91 -6.20
CA LYS A 72 0.34 9.93 -5.27
C LYS A 72 -0.55 9.97 -4.03
N LEU A 73 0.02 9.62 -2.87
CA LEU A 73 -0.65 9.83 -1.59
C LEU A 73 -0.48 11.29 -1.12
N ILE A 74 -1.61 11.99 -0.95
CA ILE A 74 -1.68 13.29 -0.29
C ILE A 74 -2.10 13.08 1.17
N ARG A 75 -1.16 13.32 2.07
CA ARG A 75 -1.41 13.20 3.51
C ARG A 75 -2.14 14.42 4.03
N VAL A 76 -3.29 14.20 4.66
CA VAL A 76 -4.05 15.27 5.31
C VAL A 76 -3.75 15.33 6.80
N ARG A 77 -4.32 16.32 7.49
CA ARG A 77 -4.27 16.44 8.96
C ARG A 77 -5.57 16.04 9.65
N HIS A 78 -6.66 15.94 8.90
CA HIS A 78 -7.97 15.53 9.37
C HIS A 78 -8.72 14.89 8.20
N GLU A 79 -9.47 13.82 8.43
CA GLU A 79 -10.14 13.03 7.38
C GLU A 79 -11.24 13.81 6.65
N GLN A 80 -11.91 14.73 7.34
CA GLN A 80 -12.81 15.70 6.71
C GLN A 80 -12.08 16.56 5.64
N GLY A 81 -10.80 16.88 5.89
CA GLY A 81 -9.97 17.55 4.90
C GLY A 81 -9.70 16.66 3.68
N ALA A 82 -9.52 15.35 3.86
CA ALA A 82 -9.35 14.42 2.74
C ALA A 82 -10.59 14.35 1.85
N THR A 83 -11.79 14.27 2.43
CA THR A 83 -13.03 14.25 1.65
C THR A 83 -13.29 15.57 0.92
N HIS A 84 -13.06 16.72 1.55
CA HIS A 84 -13.20 18.00 0.83
C HIS A 84 -12.12 18.22 -0.24
N MET A 85 -10.90 17.74 -0.05
CA MET A 85 -9.87 17.74 -1.09
C MET A 85 -10.25 16.83 -2.26
N ALA A 86 -10.79 15.63 -1.98
CA ALA A 86 -11.26 14.71 -2.99
C ALA A 86 -12.46 15.27 -3.78
N ASP A 87 -13.37 15.98 -3.11
CA ASP A 87 -14.49 16.69 -3.75
C ASP A 87 -13.98 17.76 -4.73
N GLY A 88 -13.07 18.63 -4.28
CA GLY A 88 -12.47 19.65 -5.13
C GLY A 88 -11.68 19.06 -6.31
N TYR A 89 -10.92 17.99 -6.07
CA TYR A 89 -10.20 17.26 -7.12
C TYR A 89 -11.16 16.70 -8.17
N ALA A 90 -12.26 16.09 -7.74
CA ALA A 90 -13.21 15.49 -8.66
C ALA A 90 -13.88 16.51 -9.56
N ARG A 91 -14.28 17.67 -9.00
CA ARG A 91 -14.85 18.79 -9.77
C ARG A 91 -13.86 19.40 -10.75
N ALA A 92 -12.60 19.53 -10.34
CA ALA A 92 -11.56 20.17 -11.17
C ALA A 92 -11.08 19.27 -12.32
N THR A 93 -11.15 17.95 -12.16
CA THR A 93 -10.55 16.98 -13.12
C THR A 93 -11.57 16.15 -13.88
N GLY A 94 -12.81 16.07 -13.40
CA GLY A 94 -13.81 15.14 -13.90
C GLY A 94 -13.53 13.67 -13.54
N LYS A 95 -12.53 13.38 -12.70
CA LYS A 95 -12.16 12.03 -12.25
C LYS A 95 -12.67 11.77 -10.84
N PRO A 96 -13.01 10.53 -10.44
CA PRO A 96 -13.44 10.24 -9.07
C PRO A 96 -12.38 10.64 -8.03
N GLY A 97 -12.81 11.30 -6.96
CA GLY A 97 -11.97 11.59 -5.81
C GLY A 97 -11.83 10.36 -4.92
N VAL A 98 -10.61 9.91 -4.63
CA VAL A 98 -10.37 8.71 -3.80
C VAL A 98 -9.81 9.09 -2.44
N VAL A 99 -10.46 8.60 -1.38
CA VAL A 99 -10.07 8.83 0.01
C VAL A 99 -9.71 7.51 0.67
N LEU A 100 -8.62 7.48 1.44
CA LEU A 100 -8.20 6.31 2.22
C LEU A 100 -8.01 6.70 3.70
N VAL A 101 -8.78 6.07 4.58
CA VAL A 101 -8.75 6.32 6.03
C VAL A 101 -8.80 5.02 6.83
N THR A 102 -8.50 5.12 8.13
CA THR A 102 -8.58 4.00 9.06
C THR A 102 -10.01 3.77 9.58
N SER A 103 -10.16 2.82 10.51
CA SER A 103 -11.44 2.49 11.15
C SER A 103 -11.86 3.54 12.18
N GLY A 104 -13.05 3.35 12.78
CA GLY A 104 -13.52 4.15 13.90
C GLY A 104 -13.58 5.66 13.58
N PRO A 105 -12.88 6.53 14.34
CA PRO A 105 -12.95 7.98 14.15
C PRO A 105 -12.50 8.41 12.74
N GLY A 106 -11.55 7.69 12.14
CA GLY A 106 -11.08 7.99 10.80
C GLY A 106 -12.19 7.86 9.76
N ALA A 107 -13.00 6.79 9.86
CA ALA A 107 -14.16 6.60 9.02
C ALA A 107 -15.26 7.63 9.33
N THR A 108 -15.62 7.85 10.59
CA THR A 108 -16.73 8.76 10.94
C THR A 108 -16.43 10.23 10.59
N ASN A 109 -15.17 10.64 10.67
CA ASN A 109 -14.75 11.99 10.27
C ASN A 109 -14.90 12.27 8.77
N THR A 110 -15.08 11.24 7.93
CA THR A 110 -15.35 11.42 6.50
C THR A 110 -16.80 11.76 6.19
N ILE A 111 -17.74 11.47 7.11
CA ILE A 111 -19.19 11.49 6.84
C ILE A 111 -19.67 12.86 6.35
N THR A 112 -19.21 13.95 6.96
CA THR A 112 -19.61 15.31 6.54
C THR A 112 -19.24 15.58 5.08
N GLY A 113 -17.99 15.32 4.69
CA GLY A 113 -17.55 15.56 3.32
C GLY A 113 -18.10 14.55 2.30
N LEU A 114 -18.33 13.31 2.72
CA LEU A 114 -19.03 12.31 1.89
C LEU A 114 -20.47 12.75 1.62
N TYR A 115 -21.16 13.27 2.64
CA TYR A 115 -22.52 13.78 2.48
C TYR A 115 -22.57 15.04 1.61
N THR A 116 -21.59 15.94 1.72
CA THR A 116 -21.43 17.06 0.77
C THR A 116 -21.30 16.56 -0.67
N ALA A 117 -20.42 15.59 -0.91
CA ALA A 117 -20.23 15.01 -2.24
C ALA A 117 -21.51 14.34 -2.77
N LEU A 118 -22.25 13.64 -1.91
CA LEU A 118 -23.54 13.04 -2.25
C LEU A 118 -24.57 14.10 -2.68
N MET A 119 -24.72 15.16 -1.88
CA MET A 119 -25.69 16.23 -2.15
C MET A 119 -25.41 16.96 -3.48
N ASP A 120 -24.14 17.08 -3.84
CA ASP A 120 -23.70 17.77 -5.06
C ASP A 120 -23.41 16.81 -6.23
N SER A 121 -23.74 15.52 -6.08
CA SER A 121 -23.51 14.47 -7.10
C SER A 121 -22.05 14.37 -7.57
N VAL A 122 -21.10 14.56 -6.65
CA VAL A 122 -19.67 14.47 -6.94
C VAL A 122 -19.19 13.02 -6.85
N PRO A 123 -18.48 12.50 -7.88
CA PRO A 123 -17.97 11.14 -7.84
C PRO A 123 -16.84 11.02 -6.82
N MET A 124 -17.08 10.24 -5.76
CA MET A 124 -16.12 10.01 -4.68
C MET A 124 -16.15 8.55 -4.23
N VAL A 125 -14.97 8.00 -3.94
CA VAL A 125 -14.80 6.67 -3.35
C VAL A 125 -14.05 6.82 -2.03
N VAL A 126 -14.69 6.43 -0.92
CA VAL A 126 -14.08 6.43 0.42
C VAL A 126 -13.77 5.00 0.83
N ILE A 127 -12.49 4.68 0.93
CA ILE A 127 -11.98 3.38 1.38
C ILE A 127 -11.67 3.49 2.86
N THR A 128 -12.40 2.75 3.68
CA THR A 128 -12.17 2.64 5.12
C THR A 128 -11.62 1.26 5.44
N ALA A 129 -10.54 1.20 6.22
CA ALA A 129 -10.12 -0.06 6.82
C ALA A 129 -10.98 -0.38 8.04
N GLN A 130 -11.02 -1.65 8.44
CA GLN A 130 -11.83 -2.13 9.56
C GLN A 130 -11.08 -3.16 10.42
N VAL A 131 -11.44 -3.24 11.71
CA VAL A 131 -10.98 -4.25 12.68
C VAL A 131 -11.83 -5.51 12.69
#